data_AF-A0A182SRM7-F1
#
_entry.id   AF-A0A182SRM7-F1
#
_cell.length_a   1.000
_cell.length_b   1.000
_cell.length_c   1.000
_cell.angle_alpha   90.00
_cell.angle_beta   90.00
_cell.angle_gamma   90.00
#
_symmetry.space_group_name_H-M   'P 1'
#
loop_
_entity.id
_entity.type
_entity.pdbx_description
1 polymer ?
#
loop_
_entity_poly.entity_id
_entity_poly.type
_entity_poly.pdbx_seq_one_letter_code
_entity_poly.pdbx_strand_id
1 'polypeptide(L)'
;MSTMERHSTSVTPVARQPSLDDMNLDQFLKISNYEDTVKQLDIYYGIVKRQLLQFQSPITGLFPVLSTDREVGSIRDSVYCAAAIWSLYQAYRRIDDDRGKSYELGQSAVKCMRGILECWIKQAHRVEKFKSRQCAVNALHCKFHLDTGEEIYSDENYNHLQIDVVSIYLIFLVQMITSGLQIIYTQDEVAFVQNLVYYVERAYRTPDFGMWERGSKYNDGTPEIHASSIGMAKSALEAINGCNLFGEKGASWSVVYVDIDAHNRNRSIFETMLPRESSSKGVDASLLPTLSFPAFASHEERLVDMSKLNVVRRMKGKKGFKRFSRDGYLSRLEDKTRRYYHKGEIKDFEGFECEWPMFYTYMIIDGVFKNNLEQIEEYQMELRKCMHSDNNGDPVVSMCYAPDGDGMYTRASSQSLFLWGQSVFIIAQLLTAGLLHINELDPIRRYLPSYNRPRKGGRYSAFQPLE
;
A
#
# COMPACT_ATOMS: atom_id res chain seq x y z
N MET A 1 -12.27 49.35 67.03
CA MET A 1 -11.23 48.65 66.24
C MET A 1 -11.88 48.20 64.96
N SER A 2 -11.45 48.79 63.85
CA SER A 2 -12.06 48.73 62.53
C SER A 2 -11.65 47.45 61.79
N THR A 3 -12.64 46.70 61.29
CA THR A 3 -12.45 45.58 60.37
C THR A 3 -12.43 46.11 58.94
N MET A 4 -11.27 46.01 58.28
CA MET A 4 -11.04 46.40 56.89
C MET A 4 -11.78 45.50 55.90
N GLU A 5 -12.66 46.09 55.09
CA GLU A 5 -13.13 45.52 53.84
C GLU A 5 -12.02 45.59 52.76
N ARG A 6 -11.70 44.47 52.13
CA ARG A 6 -10.97 44.43 50.85
C ARG A 6 -11.96 44.10 49.74
N HIS A 7 -12.29 45.09 48.92
CA HIS A 7 -12.92 44.85 47.63
C HIS A 7 -11.88 44.28 46.66
N SER A 8 -12.12 43.07 46.14
CA SER A 8 -11.43 42.54 44.97
C SER A 8 -12.34 42.71 43.76
N THR A 9 -11.90 43.50 42.79
CA THR A 9 -12.59 43.72 41.52
C THR A 9 -12.34 42.53 40.60
N SER A 10 -13.37 41.72 40.33
CA SER A 10 -13.35 40.70 39.29
C SER A 10 -13.45 41.36 37.91
N VAL A 11 -12.35 41.38 37.16
CA VAL A 11 -12.37 41.74 35.73
C VAL A 11 -12.78 40.50 34.94
N THR A 12 -14.02 40.47 34.45
CA THR A 12 -14.43 39.53 33.40
C THR A 12 -13.75 39.93 32.09
N PRO A 13 -13.10 39.02 31.35
CA PRO A 13 -12.55 39.36 30.04
C PRO A 13 -13.71 39.52 29.06
N VAL A 14 -13.90 40.73 28.55
CA VAL A 14 -14.81 41.02 27.44
C VAL A 14 -14.33 40.21 26.23
N ALA A 15 -15.13 39.22 25.81
CA ALA A 15 -14.92 38.55 24.54
C ALA A 15 -15.03 39.58 23.42
N ARG A 16 -13.90 39.91 22.77
CA ARG A 16 -13.91 40.73 21.55
C ARG A 16 -14.77 40.04 20.50
N GLN A 17 -15.88 40.67 20.12
CA GLN A 17 -16.57 40.31 18.89
C GLN A 17 -15.64 40.62 17.71
N PRO A 18 -15.43 39.68 16.77
CA PRO A 18 -14.58 39.92 15.60
C PRO A 18 -15.17 41.07 14.78
N SER A 19 -14.31 41.99 14.34
CA SER A 19 -14.74 43.12 13.52
C SER A 19 -15.18 42.67 12.12
N LEU A 20 -16.00 43.45 11.43
CA LEU A 20 -16.41 43.16 10.04
C LEU A 20 -15.21 43.03 9.09
N ASP A 21 -14.11 43.75 9.38
CA ASP A 21 -12.86 43.68 8.61
C ASP A 21 -12.09 42.38 8.90
N ASP A 22 -12.09 41.88 10.14
CA ASP A 22 -11.52 40.56 10.48
C ASP A 22 -12.29 39.42 9.82
N MET A 23 -13.63 39.52 9.77
CA MET A 23 -14.47 38.52 9.09
C MET A 23 -14.26 38.51 7.56
N ASN A 24 -14.07 39.69 6.94
CA ASN A 24 -13.76 39.82 5.53
C ASN A 24 -12.35 39.29 5.19
N LEU A 25 -11.36 39.52 6.06
CA LEU A 25 -10.01 38.99 5.88
C LEU A 25 -9.97 37.47 6.05
N ASP A 26 -10.63 36.92 7.07
CA ASP A 26 -10.77 35.46 7.26
C ASP A 26 -11.49 34.80 6.08
N GLN A 27 -12.53 35.46 5.54
CA GLN A 27 -13.23 34.98 4.36
C GLN A 27 -12.35 35.04 3.11
N PHE A 28 -11.59 36.12 2.91
CA PHE A 28 -10.64 36.25 1.80
C PHE A 28 -9.49 35.24 1.89
N LEU A 29 -8.93 35.03 3.08
CA LEU A 29 -7.91 34.01 3.33
C LEU A 29 -8.45 32.60 3.09
N LYS A 30 -9.69 32.31 3.50
CA LYS A 30 -10.35 31.03 3.19
C LYS A 30 -10.58 30.83 1.70
N ILE A 31 -11.02 31.86 0.98
CA ILE A 31 -11.22 31.81 -0.48
C ILE A 31 -9.88 31.64 -1.21
N SER A 32 -8.85 32.41 -0.85
CA SER A 32 -7.50 32.26 -1.42
C SER A 32 -6.94 30.86 -1.17
N ASN A 33 -7.07 30.36 0.07
CA ASN A 33 -6.61 29.03 0.44
C ASN A 33 -7.38 27.91 -0.29
N TYR A 34 -8.68 28.12 -0.54
CA TYR A 34 -9.49 27.23 -1.36
C TYR A 34 -9.03 27.20 -2.82
N GLU A 35 -8.87 28.36 -3.45
CA GLU A 35 -8.38 28.43 -4.84
C GLU A 35 -7.00 27.81 -5.00
N ASP A 36 -6.10 28.03 -4.03
CA ASP A 36 -4.75 27.47 -4.07
C ASP A 36 -4.77 25.96 -3.85
N THR A 37 -5.64 25.45 -2.98
CA THR A 37 -5.87 23.99 -2.82
C THR A 37 -6.38 23.37 -4.13
N VAL A 38 -7.36 23.98 -4.79
CA VAL A 38 -7.90 23.52 -6.08
C VAL A 38 -6.79 23.50 -7.14
N LYS A 39 -5.99 24.57 -7.26
CA LYS A 39 -4.87 24.63 -8.21
C LYS A 39 -3.85 23.52 -7.97
N GLN A 40 -3.49 23.26 -6.71
CA GLN A 40 -2.55 22.19 -6.37
C GLN A 40 -3.10 20.81 -6.73
N LEU A 41 -4.37 20.53 -6.41
CA LEU A 41 -5.00 19.27 -6.78
C LEU A 41 -5.07 19.09 -8.29
N ASP A 42 -5.30 20.17 -9.05
CA ASP A 42 -5.32 20.13 -10.52
C ASP A 42 -3.98 19.76 -11.12
N ILE A 43 -2.87 20.15 -10.48
CA ILE A 43 -1.53 19.69 -10.84
C ILE A 43 -1.43 18.16 -10.66
N TYR A 44 -1.84 17.65 -9.49
CA TYR A 44 -1.81 16.21 -9.23
C TYR A 44 -2.79 15.42 -10.10
N TYR A 45 -3.93 15.97 -10.45
CA TYR A 45 -4.86 15.38 -11.42
C TYR A 45 -4.21 15.27 -12.79
N GLY A 46 -3.52 16.32 -13.25
CA GLY A 46 -2.71 16.27 -14.47
C GLY A 46 -1.65 15.15 -14.41
N ILE A 47 -0.90 15.06 -13.31
CA ILE A 47 0.10 14.02 -13.08
C ILE A 47 -0.54 12.63 -13.12
N VAL A 48 -1.62 12.39 -12.38
CA VAL A 48 -2.33 11.09 -12.35
C VAL A 48 -2.87 10.72 -13.72
N LYS A 49 -3.41 11.67 -14.49
CA LYS A 49 -3.88 11.43 -15.86
C LYS A 49 -2.74 11.00 -16.78
N ARG A 50 -1.60 11.71 -16.72
CA ARG A 50 -0.43 11.47 -17.58
C ARG A 50 0.48 10.35 -17.11
N GLN A 51 0.50 9.97 -15.84
CA GLN A 51 1.47 8.98 -15.34
C GLN A 51 0.84 7.67 -14.88
N LEU A 52 -0.46 7.67 -14.58
CA LEU A 52 -1.19 6.46 -14.20
C LEU A 52 -2.31 6.15 -15.18
N LEU A 53 -3.36 6.99 -15.24
CA LEU A 53 -4.62 6.65 -15.94
C LEU A 53 -4.46 6.34 -17.42
N GLN A 54 -3.49 6.95 -18.11
CA GLN A 54 -3.23 6.61 -19.51
C GLN A 54 -2.73 5.16 -19.73
N PHE A 55 -2.25 4.49 -18.68
CA PHE A 55 -1.80 3.10 -18.69
C PHE A 55 -2.81 2.12 -18.08
N GLN A 56 -3.98 2.61 -17.68
CA GLN A 56 -5.07 1.74 -17.24
C GLN A 56 -5.70 1.05 -18.45
N SER A 57 -5.87 -0.27 -18.39
CA SER A 57 -6.61 -0.97 -19.45
C SER A 57 -8.05 -0.43 -19.54
N PRO A 58 -8.51 -0.03 -20.74
CA PRO A 58 -9.89 0.41 -20.92
C PRO A 58 -10.89 -0.76 -20.85
N ILE A 59 -10.44 -2.02 -20.84
CA ILE A 59 -11.31 -3.19 -20.73
C ILE A 59 -11.32 -3.67 -19.28
N THR A 60 -10.16 -4.14 -18.79
CA THR A 60 -10.07 -4.77 -17.47
C THR A 60 -9.90 -3.76 -16.34
N GLY A 61 -9.37 -2.56 -16.60
CA GLY A 61 -8.98 -1.63 -15.54
C GLY A 61 -7.64 -1.96 -14.87
N LEU A 62 -6.95 -3.04 -15.27
CA LEU A 62 -5.63 -3.41 -14.76
C LEU A 62 -4.54 -2.46 -15.24
N PHE A 63 -3.41 -2.51 -14.54
CA PHE A 63 -2.19 -1.77 -14.85
C PHE A 63 -0.99 -2.73 -15.00
N PRO A 64 -0.04 -2.42 -15.89
CA PRO A 64 1.23 -3.15 -15.97
C PRO A 64 2.18 -2.80 -14.82
N VAL A 65 3.31 -3.51 -14.72
CA VAL A 65 4.42 -3.13 -13.80
C VAL A 65 5.14 -1.89 -14.32
N LEU A 66 5.46 -1.89 -15.61
CA LEU A 66 6.15 -0.81 -16.32
C LEU A 66 5.20 -0.20 -17.35
N SER A 67 5.23 1.12 -17.51
CA SER A 67 4.38 1.84 -18.47
C SER A 67 4.59 1.46 -19.94
N THR A 68 5.68 0.74 -20.25
CA THR A 68 6.00 0.26 -21.60
C THR A 68 5.41 -1.12 -21.90
N ASP A 69 4.95 -1.86 -20.88
CA ASP A 69 4.32 -3.16 -21.06
C ASP A 69 2.85 -2.96 -21.46
N ARG A 70 2.47 -3.59 -22.57
CA ARG A 70 1.14 -3.48 -23.18
C ARG A 70 0.37 -4.79 -23.13
N GLU A 71 0.97 -5.85 -22.59
CA GLU A 71 0.41 -7.20 -22.64
C GLU A 71 0.11 -7.72 -21.24
N VAL A 72 0.97 -7.45 -20.26
CA VAL A 72 0.88 -8.05 -18.93
C VAL A 72 0.36 -7.06 -17.89
N GLY A 73 -0.83 -7.32 -17.37
CA GLY A 73 -1.36 -6.69 -16.16
C GLY A 73 -0.80 -7.34 -14.89
N SER A 74 -0.54 -6.53 -13.86
CA SER A 74 -0.05 -6.98 -12.56
C SER A 74 -1.01 -6.58 -11.46
N ILE A 75 -1.49 -7.54 -10.65
CA ILE A 75 -2.49 -7.26 -9.61
C ILE A 75 -1.92 -6.33 -8.53
N ARG A 76 -0.68 -6.56 -8.08
CA ARG A 76 -0.02 -5.73 -7.06
C ARG A 76 0.05 -4.27 -7.49
N ASP A 77 0.64 -4.03 -8.67
CA ASP A 77 0.83 -2.69 -9.23
C ASP A 77 -0.53 -2.03 -9.49
N SER A 78 -1.51 -2.80 -9.99
CA SER A 78 -2.89 -2.34 -10.18
C SER A 78 -3.53 -1.84 -8.87
N VAL A 79 -3.35 -2.56 -7.76
CA VAL A 79 -3.86 -2.13 -6.44
C VAL A 79 -3.19 -0.84 -5.99
N TYR A 80 -1.88 -0.68 -6.18
CA TYR A 80 -1.19 0.57 -5.83
C TYR A 80 -1.59 1.74 -6.74
N CYS A 81 -1.77 1.52 -8.04
CA CYS A 81 -2.32 2.53 -8.95
C CYS A 81 -3.72 2.97 -8.52
N ALA A 82 -4.60 2.01 -8.23
CA ALA A 82 -5.93 2.29 -7.71
C ALA A 82 -5.86 3.06 -6.39
N ALA A 83 -4.93 2.71 -5.48
CA ALA A 83 -4.73 3.42 -4.23
C ALA A 83 -4.31 4.88 -4.44
N ALA A 84 -3.42 5.19 -5.39
CA ALA A 84 -2.99 6.55 -5.68
C ALA A 84 -4.10 7.38 -6.32
N ILE A 85 -4.85 6.80 -7.27
CA ILE A 85 -6.01 7.43 -7.90
C ILE A 85 -7.10 7.69 -6.85
N TRP A 86 -7.39 6.71 -6.00
CA TRP A 86 -8.34 6.83 -4.88
C TRP A 86 -7.89 7.88 -3.84
N SER A 87 -6.59 7.99 -3.58
CA SER A 87 -6.05 9.01 -2.68
C SER A 87 -6.32 10.42 -3.19
N LEU A 88 -6.15 10.64 -4.50
CA LEU A 88 -6.50 11.91 -5.12
C LEU A 88 -8.02 12.15 -5.14
N TYR A 89 -8.82 11.11 -5.37
CA TYR A 89 -10.28 11.16 -5.22
C TYR A 89 -10.68 11.65 -3.83
N GLN A 90 -10.11 11.06 -2.77
CA GLN A 90 -10.38 11.45 -1.38
C GLN A 90 -10.00 12.91 -1.12
N ALA A 91 -8.90 13.39 -1.70
CA ALA A 91 -8.48 14.79 -1.58
C ALA A 91 -9.47 15.74 -2.27
N TYR A 92 -9.98 15.40 -3.46
CA TYR A 92 -10.99 16.20 -4.16
C TYR A 92 -12.35 16.23 -3.46
N ARG A 93 -12.73 15.19 -2.72
CA ARG A 93 -14.03 15.15 -2.00
C ARG A 93 -14.21 16.23 -0.94
N ARG A 94 -13.14 16.92 -0.57
CA ARG A 94 -13.17 18.07 0.33
C ARG A 94 -13.64 19.35 -0.35
N ILE A 95 -13.73 19.33 -1.68
CA ILE A 95 -14.03 20.48 -2.52
C ILE A 95 -15.47 20.35 -3.02
N ASP A 96 -16.24 21.43 -2.88
CA ASP A 96 -17.66 21.44 -3.24
C ASP A 96 -17.87 21.36 -4.77
N ASP A 97 -17.04 22.04 -5.56
CA ASP A 97 -17.06 22.00 -7.03
C ASP A 97 -15.71 21.52 -7.60
N ASP A 98 -15.54 20.20 -7.68
CA ASP A 98 -14.39 19.57 -8.32
C ASP A 98 -14.54 19.39 -9.85
N ARG A 99 -15.63 19.90 -10.43
CA ARG A 99 -15.97 19.78 -11.87
C ARG A 99 -16.04 18.33 -12.39
N GLY A 100 -16.43 17.39 -11.53
CA GLY A 100 -16.60 15.98 -11.85
C GLY A 100 -15.33 15.14 -11.75
N LYS A 101 -14.19 15.72 -11.33
CA LYS A 101 -12.90 15.03 -11.24
C LYS A 101 -12.92 13.94 -10.18
N SER A 102 -13.57 14.16 -9.04
CA SER A 102 -13.67 13.11 -8.02
C SER A 102 -14.44 11.91 -8.56
N TYR A 103 -15.54 12.14 -9.28
CA TYR A 103 -16.33 11.06 -9.85
C TYR A 103 -15.51 10.21 -10.84
N GLU A 104 -14.78 10.84 -11.75
CA GLU A 104 -13.90 10.13 -12.68
C GLU A 104 -12.84 9.29 -11.96
N LEU A 105 -12.11 9.88 -11.01
CA LEU A 105 -11.07 9.21 -10.23
C LEU A 105 -11.66 8.03 -9.44
N GLY A 106 -12.80 8.23 -8.79
CA GLY A 106 -13.52 7.20 -8.05
C GLY A 106 -13.93 6.03 -8.94
N GLN A 107 -14.52 6.31 -10.12
CA GLN A 107 -14.91 5.27 -11.07
C GLN A 107 -13.69 4.53 -11.64
N SER A 108 -12.58 5.22 -11.87
CA SER A 108 -11.33 4.60 -12.30
C SER A 108 -10.77 3.62 -11.25
N ALA A 109 -10.78 3.99 -9.97
CA ALA A 109 -10.35 3.11 -8.89
C ALA A 109 -11.29 1.90 -8.75
N VAL A 110 -12.62 2.12 -8.82
CA VAL A 110 -13.63 1.05 -8.82
C VAL A 110 -13.39 0.08 -9.98
N LYS A 111 -13.18 0.59 -11.20
CA LYS A 111 -12.91 -0.24 -12.38
C LYS A 111 -11.70 -1.14 -12.19
N CYS A 112 -10.59 -0.61 -11.68
CA CYS A 112 -9.38 -1.39 -11.41
C CYS A 112 -9.64 -2.53 -10.42
N MET A 113 -10.24 -2.20 -9.27
CA MET A 113 -10.50 -3.20 -8.22
C MET A 113 -11.50 -4.26 -8.68
N ARG A 114 -12.51 -3.88 -9.47
CA ARG A 114 -13.45 -4.82 -10.09
C ARG A 114 -12.79 -5.70 -11.15
N GLY A 115 -11.91 -5.14 -11.97
CA GLY A 115 -11.12 -5.90 -12.93
C GLY A 115 -10.30 -7.03 -12.30
N ILE A 116 -9.64 -6.71 -11.18
CA ILE A 116 -8.91 -7.69 -10.37
C ILE A 116 -9.86 -8.80 -9.90
N LEU A 117 -11.02 -8.42 -9.35
CA LEU A 117 -12.04 -9.36 -8.89
C LEU A 117 -12.54 -10.28 -10.01
N GLU A 118 -12.84 -9.72 -11.18
CA GLU A 118 -13.31 -10.48 -12.34
C GLU A 118 -12.26 -11.49 -12.83
N CYS A 119 -10.98 -11.10 -12.87
CA CYS A 119 -9.88 -12.02 -13.19
C CYS A 119 -9.82 -13.19 -12.21
N TRP A 120 -9.97 -12.94 -10.91
CA TRP A 120 -9.94 -13.98 -9.90
C TRP A 120 -11.21 -14.83 -9.82
N ILE A 121 -12.39 -14.27 -10.11
CA ILE A 121 -13.64 -15.04 -10.18
C ILE A 121 -13.56 -16.10 -11.27
N LYS A 122 -12.95 -15.81 -12.44
CA LYS A 122 -12.66 -16.82 -13.47
C LYS A 122 -11.82 -17.98 -12.93
N GLN A 123 -11.03 -17.75 -11.89
CA GLN A 123 -10.20 -18.73 -11.19
C GLN A 123 -10.83 -19.33 -9.92
N ALA A 124 -12.15 -19.20 -9.70
CA ALA A 124 -12.81 -19.72 -8.49
C ALA A 124 -12.54 -21.21 -8.22
N HIS A 125 -12.39 -22.01 -9.28
CA HIS A 125 -12.04 -23.42 -9.17
C HIS A 125 -10.65 -23.67 -8.54
N ARG A 126 -9.69 -22.76 -8.72
CA ARG A 126 -8.37 -22.79 -8.07
C ARG A 126 -8.49 -22.51 -6.59
N VAL A 127 -9.26 -21.48 -6.22
CA VAL A 127 -9.52 -21.11 -4.81
C VAL A 127 -10.13 -22.27 -4.04
N GLU A 128 -11.09 -22.99 -4.64
CA GLU A 128 -11.69 -24.16 -4.00
C GLU A 128 -10.66 -25.29 -3.77
N LYS A 129 -9.82 -25.58 -4.76
CA LYS A 129 -8.71 -26.55 -4.60
C LYS A 129 -7.71 -26.08 -3.54
N PHE A 130 -7.44 -24.79 -3.46
CA PHE A 130 -6.49 -24.21 -2.50
C PHE A 130 -6.94 -24.42 -1.04
N LYS A 131 -8.24 -24.45 -0.75
CA LYS A 131 -8.77 -24.74 0.60
C LYS A 131 -8.35 -26.13 1.11
N SER A 132 -8.33 -27.13 0.23
CA SER A 132 -7.90 -28.49 0.57
C SER A 132 -6.38 -28.65 0.53
N ARG A 133 -5.72 -28.03 -0.46
CA ARG A 133 -4.27 -28.11 -0.64
C ARG A 133 -3.67 -26.75 -1.00
N GLN A 134 -3.08 -26.10 0.00
CA GLN A 134 -2.36 -24.84 -0.14
C GLN A 134 -1.00 -25.06 -0.84
N CYS A 135 -0.96 -24.98 -2.18
CA CYS A 135 0.28 -25.11 -2.95
C CYS A 135 0.24 -24.25 -4.23
N ALA A 136 1.40 -24.07 -4.85
CA ALA A 136 1.57 -23.18 -6.01
C ALA A 136 0.65 -23.50 -7.19
N VAL A 137 0.43 -24.79 -7.49
CA VAL A 137 -0.43 -25.25 -8.60
C VAL A 137 -1.91 -24.87 -8.40
N ASN A 138 -2.34 -24.66 -7.16
CA ASN A 138 -3.71 -24.27 -6.85
C ASN A 138 -3.82 -22.76 -6.53
N ALA A 139 -2.72 -22.01 -6.64
CA ALA A 139 -2.70 -20.61 -6.28
C ALA A 139 -3.48 -19.76 -7.29
N LEU A 140 -4.04 -18.65 -6.82
CA LEU A 140 -4.54 -17.59 -7.69
C LEU A 140 -3.37 -16.98 -8.47
N HIS A 141 -3.59 -16.69 -9.73
CA HIS A 141 -2.63 -15.93 -10.52
C HIS A 141 -2.62 -14.46 -10.11
N CYS A 142 -1.49 -13.81 -10.34
CA CYS A 142 -1.26 -12.41 -10.02
C CYS A 142 -0.78 -11.60 -11.24
N LYS A 143 -0.70 -12.25 -12.41
CA LYS A 143 -0.42 -11.63 -13.71
C LYS A 143 -1.48 -12.13 -14.69
N PHE A 144 -2.02 -11.23 -15.48
CA PHE A 144 -3.08 -11.50 -16.44
C PHE A 144 -2.82 -10.75 -17.73
N HIS A 145 -3.42 -11.17 -18.82
CA HIS A 145 -3.39 -10.37 -20.03
C HIS A 145 -4.15 -9.05 -19.80
N LEU A 146 -3.50 -7.94 -20.10
CA LEU A 146 -3.94 -6.58 -19.74
C LEU A 146 -5.34 -6.27 -20.29
N ASP A 147 -5.60 -6.64 -21.55
CA ASP A 147 -6.86 -6.31 -22.22
C ASP A 147 -7.96 -7.37 -22.14
N THR A 148 -7.64 -8.64 -21.88
CA THR A 148 -8.65 -9.72 -21.86
C THR A 148 -8.94 -10.22 -20.44
N GLY A 149 -8.01 -10.00 -19.50
CA GLY A 149 -8.09 -10.53 -18.14
C GLY A 149 -7.98 -12.05 -18.09
N GLU A 150 -7.41 -12.68 -19.12
CA GLU A 150 -7.14 -14.12 -19.16
C GLU A 150 -5.79 -14.46 -18.52
N GLU A 151 -5.62 -15.73 -18.14
CA GLU A 151 -4.34 -16.26 -17.65
C GLU A 151 -3.26 -16.09 -18.75
N ILE A 152 -2.15 -15.44 -18.41
CA ILE A 152 -1.07 -15.13 -19.37
C ILE A 152 0.17 -16.00 -19.17
N TYR A 153 0.41 -16.46 -17.94
CA TYR A 153 1.50 -17.37 -17.61
C TYR A 153 0.96 -18.67 -17.05
N SER A 154 1.63 -19.78 -17.34
CA SER A 154 1.35 -21.05 -16.70
C SER A 154 2.01 -21.13 -15.31
N ASP A 155 1.54 -22.07 -14.48
CA ASP A 155 2.08 -22.28 -13.13
C ASP A 155 3.57 -22.68 -13.15
N GLU A 156 4.03 -23.33 -14.23
CA GLU A 156 5.44 -23.68 -14.43
C GLU A 156 6.28 -22.47 -14.81
N ASN A 157 5.70 -21.49 -15.50
CA ASN A 157 6.42 -20.34 -16.06
C ASN A 157 6.42 -19.13 -15.14
N TYR A 158 5.54 -19.09 -14.12
CA TYR A 158 5.46 -17.96 -13.22
C TYR A 158 5.07 -18.32 -11.78
N ASN A 159 5.66 -17.62 -10.82
CA ASN A 159 5.49 -17.84 -9.37
C ASN A 159 4.24 -17.14 -8.84
N HIS A 160 3.06 -17.73 -9.09
CA HIS A 160 1.77 -17.10 -8.78
C HIS A 160 1.39 -17.09 -7.29
N LEU A 161 1.89 -18.04 -6.49
CA LEU A 161 1.57 -18.09 -5.06
C LEU A 161 2.22 -16.92 -4.31
N GLN A 162 1.46 -15.83 -4.18
CA GLN A 162 1.83 -14.59 -3.49
C GLN A 162 0.68 -14.18 -2.57
N ILE A 163 0.78 -14.52 -1.30
CA ILE A 163 -0.29 -14.29 -0.32
C ILE A 163 -0.46 -12.80 -0.02
N ASP A 164 0.64 -12.05 -0.07
CA ASP A 164 0.66 -10.61 0.13
C ASP A 164 -0.15 -9.85 -0.94
N VAL A 165 -0.22 -10.34 -2.17
CA VAL A 165 -1.01 -9.74 -3.27
C VAL A 165 -2.51 -9.83 -3.00
N VAL A 166 -3.00 -10.99 -2.56
CA VAL A 166 -4.42 -11.14 -2.17
C VAL A 166 -4.71 -10.30 -0.94
N SER A 167 -3.78 -10.25 0.00
CA SER A 167 -3.92 -9.49 1.24
C SER A 167 -3.99 -7.98 0.99
N ILE A 168 -3.13 -7.42 0.12
CA ILE A 168 -3.14 -5.99 -0.17
C ILE A 168 -4.41 -5.56 -0.91
N TYR A 169 -4.95 -6.42 -1.77
CA TYR A 169 -6.26 -6.23 -2.39
C TYR A 169 -7.36 -6.12 -1.32
N LEU A 170 -7.41 -7.06 -0.36
CA LEU A 170 -8.42 -7.03 0.71
C LEU A 170 -8.30 -5.79 1.59
N ILE A 171 -7.08 -5.36 1.92
CA ILE A 171 -6.84 -4.12 2.70
C ILE A 171 -7.44 -2.92 1.96
N PHE A 172 -7.08 -2.71 0.69
CA PHE A 172 -7.57 -1.55 -0.06
C PHE A 172 -9.05 -1.65 -0.44
N LEU A 173 -9.58 -2.86 -0.65
CA LEU A 173 -11.02 -3.09 -0.84
C LEU A 173 -11.81 -2.52 0.34
N VAL A 174 -11.41 -2.84 1.56
CA VAL A 174 -12.08 -2.34 2.78
C VAL A 174 -11.92 -0.83 2.92
N GLN A 175 -10.72 -0.28 2.66
CA GLN A 175 -10.48 1.18 2.72
C GLN A 175 -11.40 1.93 1.75
N MET A 176 -11.45 1.48 0.50
CA MET A 176 -12.23 2.12 -0.56
C MET A 176 -13.73 1.99 -0.31
N ILE A 177 -14.22 0.82 0.10
CA ILE A 177 -15.64 0.64 0.48
C ILE A 177 -15.99 1.51 1.68
N THR A 178 -15.11 1.57 2.69
CA THR A 178 -15.31 2.41 3.87
C THR A 178 -15.37 3.89 3.51
N SER A 179 -14.62 4.32 2.49
CA SER A 179 -14.71 5.68 1.96
C SER A 179 -16.01 5.97 1.18
N GLY A 180 -16.82 4.95 0.87
CA GLY A 180 -18.09 5.10 0.16
C GLY A 180 -18.06 4.68 -1.31
N LEU A 181 -16.93 4.15 -1.82
CA LEU A 181 -16.90 3.56 -3.15
C LEU A 181 -17.65 2.22 -3.18
N GLN A 182 -18.43 2.00 -4.22
CA GLN A 182 -19.14 0.73 -4.43
C GLN A 182 -18.31 -0.14 -5.38
N ILE A 183 -17.67 -1.18 -4.84
CA ILE A 183 -16.81 -2.10 -5.60
C ILE A 183 -17.49 -3.46 -5.79
N ILE A 184 -18.20 -3.96 -4.78
CA ILE A 184 -18.89 -5.26 -4.79
C ILE A 184 -20.39 -5.03 -5.08
N TYR A 185 -20.95 -5.74 -6.04
CA TYR A 185 -22.29 -5.53 -6.59
C TYR A 185 -23.24 -6.71 -6.37
N THR A 186 -22.73 -7.95 -6.34
CA THR A 186 -23.57 -9.15 -6.24
C THR A 186 -23.22 -9.99 -5.03
N GLN A 187 -24.14 -10.89 -4.66
CA GLN A 187 -23.88 -11.84 -3.58
C GLN A 187 -22.82 -12.89 -3.94
N ASP A 188 -22.68 -13.24 -5.22
CA ASP A 188 -21.63 -14.16 -5.66
C ASP A 188 -20.24 -13.52 -5.48
N GLU A 189 -20.12 -12.22 -5.75
CA GLU A 189 -18.90 -11.46 -5.48
C GLU A 189 -18.60 -11.39 -3.97
N VAL A 190 -19.61 -11.22 -3.11
CA VAL A 190 -19.46 -11.30 -1.64
C VAL A 190 -18.92 -12.67 -1.22
N ALA A 191 -19.53 -13.75 -1.71
CA ALA A 191 -19.10 -15.11 -1.43
C ALA A 191 -17.68 -15.38 -1.92
N PHE A 192 -17.32 -14.83 -3.08
CA PHE A 192 -15.96 -14.92 -3.60
C PHE A 192 -14.94 -14.19 -2.71
N VAL A 193 -15.26 -12.98 -2.25
CA VAL A 193 -14.38 -12.26 -1.30
C VAL A 193 -14.25 -13.02 0.02
N GLN A 194 -15.31 -13.66 0.52
CA GLN A 194 -15.22 -14.57 1.68
C GLN A 194 -14.28 -15.76 1.39
N ASN A 195 -14.24 -16.28 0.16
CA ASN A 195 -13.27 -17.30 -0.23
C ASN A 195 -11.82 -16.77 -0.28
N LEU A 196 -11.60 -15.50 -0.62
CA LEU A 196 -10.29 -14.87 -0.51
C LEU A 196 -9.82 -14.75 0.96
N VAL A 197 -10.74 -14.58 1.90
CA VAL A 197 -10.42 -14.65 3.34
C VAL A 197 -9.90 -16.03 3.72
N TYR A 198 -10.59 -17.10 3.30
CA TYR A 198 -10.10 -18.47 3.53
C TYR A 198 -8.78 -18.75 2.82
N TYR A 199 -8.52 -18.11 1.69
CA TYR A 199 -7.26 -18.23 0.97
C TYR A 199 -6.07 -17.69 1.80
N VAL A 200 -6.23 -16.57 2.50
CA VAL A 200 -5.14 -15.92 3.27
C VAL A 200 -5.08 -16.34 4.74
N GLU A 201 -6.13 -16.96 5.30
CA GLU A 201 -6.23 -17.30 6.73
C GLU A 201 -5.07 -18.21 7.23
N ARG A 202 -4.48 -19.02 6.34
CA ARG A 202 -3.42 -19.99 6.65
C ARG A 202 -2.02 -19.52 6.27
N ALA A 203 -1.81 -18.21 6.09
CA ALA A 203 -0.51 -17.65 5.68
C ALA A 203 0.64 -18.08 6.60
N TYR A 204 0.41 -18.13 7.91
CA TYR A 204 1.39 -18.54 8.93
C TYR A 204 2.07 -19.90 8.71
N ARG A 205 1.50 -20.75 7.86
CA ARG A 205 2.00 -22.10 7.55
C ARG A 205 2.01 -22.41 6.06
N THR A 206 1.80 -21.42 5.20
CA THR A 206 1.74 -21.60 3.74
C THR A 206 2.96 -20.93 3.12
N PRO A 207 4.01 -21.69 2.75
CA PRO A 207 5.14 -21.14 2.02
C PRO A 207 4.69 -20.55 0.69
N ASP A 208 5.16 -19.35 0.38
CA ASP A 208 4.83 -18.64 -0.86
C ASP A 208 6.10 -18.08 -1.52
N PHE A 209 5.95 -17.36 -2.63
CA PHE A 209 7.08 -16.77 -3.35
C PHE A 209 7.44 -15.35 -2.86
N GLY A 210 6.73 -14.86 -1.85
CA GLY A 210 6.91 -13.54 -1.24
C GLY A 210 6.70 -12.37 -2.20
N MET A 211 6.89 -11.17 -1.67
CA MET A 211 6.72 -9.89 -2.38
C MET A 211 7.55 -9.77 -3.66
N TRP A 212 8.66 -10.50 -3.73
CA TRP A 212 9.62 -10.44 -4.83
C TRP A 212 9.50 -11.55 -5.85
N GLU A 213 8.52 -12.45 -5.71
CA GLU A 213 8.21 -13.49 -6.70
C GLU A 213 9.34 -14.54 -6.84
N ARG A 214 10.23 -14.65 -5.84
CA ARG A 214 11.46 -15.48 -5.89
C ARG A 214 11.43 -16.68 -4.94
N GLY A 215 10.54 -16.69 -3.93
CA GLY A 215 10.58 -17.70 -2.89
C GLY A 215 11.84 -17.53 -2.06
N SER A 216 12.66 -18.56 -1.93
CA SER A 216 13.94 -18.49 -1.23
C SER A 216 14.86 -17.40 -1.76
N LYS A 217 15.80 -16.94 -0.92
CA LYS A 217 16.92 -16.07 -1.33
C LYS A 217 17.70 -16.61 -2.53
N TYR A 218 17.73 -17.93 -2.69
CA TYR A 218 18.47 -18.60 -3.76
C TYR A 218 17.74 -18.56 -5.09
N ASN A 219 16.46 -18.17 -5.14
CA ASN A 219 15.66 -18.14 -6.35
C ASN A 219 15.82 -19.43 -7.17
N ASP A 220 15.45 -20.53 -6.55
CA ASP A 220 15.56 -21.89 -7.07
C ASP A 220 14.18 -22.55 -7.26
N GLY A 221 13.12 -21.76 -7.19
CA GLY A 221 11.74 -22.22 -7.27
C GLY A 221 11.18 -22.74 -5.94
N THR A 222 11.94 -22.66 -4.85
CA THR A 222 11.48 -23.10 -3.52
C THR A 222 10.70 -21.98 -2.81
N PRO A 223 9.41 -22.15 -2.51
CA PRO A 223 8.67 -21.20 -1.68
C PRO A 223 9.10 -21.30 -0.21
N GLU A 224 8.95 -20.22 0.55
CA GLU A 224 9.26 -20.18 1.98
C GLU A 224 8.22 -19.34 2.76
N ILE A 225 8.24 -19.44 4.09
CA ILE A 225 7.39 -18.61 4.94
C ILE A 225 8.01 -17.21 5.04
N HIS A 226 7.25 -16.20 4.64
CA HIS A 226 7.63 -14.79 4.61
C HIS A 226 6.89 -13.99 5.68
N ALA A 227 7.62 -13.28 6.54
CA ALA A 227 7.05 -12.41 7.55
C ALA A 227 6.22 -11.29 6.87
N SER A 228 6.69 -10.76 5.74
CA SER A 228 5.92 -9.79 4.94
C SER A 228 4.55 -10.33 4.49
N SER A 229 4.48 -11.55 3.94
CA SER A 229 3.22 -12.19 3.55
C SER A 229 2.30 -12.46 4.73
N ILE A 230 2.82 -12.97 5.85
CA ILE A 230 2.01 -13.22 7.05
C ILE A 230 1.48 -11.92 7.64
N GLY A 231 2.33 -10.89 7.74
CA GLY A 231 1.95 -9.59 8.28
C GLY A 231 0.88 -8.90 7.42
N MET A 232 0.99 -9.00 6.09
CA MET A 232 -0.04 -8.54 5.16
C MET A 232 -1.34 -9.35 5.30
N ALA A 233 -1.27 -10.68 5.42
CA ALA A 233 -2.45 -11.52 5.61
C ALA A 233 -3.15 -11.23 6.94
N LYS A 234 -2.41 -11.17 8.04
CA LYS A 234 -2.92 -10.75 9.36
C LYS A 234 -3.63 -9.40 9.26
N SER A 235 -3.00 -8.46 8.56
CA SER A 235 -3.53 -7.12 8.32
C SER A 235 -4.85 -7.11 7.54
N ALA A 236 -4.94 -7.91 6.48
CA ALA A 236 -6.14 -8.09 5.69
C ALA A 236 -7.29 -8.72 6.50
N LEU A 237 -6.98 -9.78 7.27
CA LEU A 237 -7.91 -10.44 8.18
C LEU A 237 -8.47 -9.46 9.23
N GLU A 238 -7.63 -8.59 9.79
CA GLU A 238 -8.09 -7.54 10.70
C GLU A 238 -8.98 -6.50 10.03
N ALA A 239 -8.65 -6.11 8.79
CA ALA A 239 -9.38 -5.08 8.07
C ALA A 239 -10.77 -5.55 7.65
N ILE A 240 -10.88 -6.78 7.12
CA ILE A 240 -12.11 -7.25 6.49
C ILE A 240 -13.12 -7.85 7.48
N ASN A 241 -12.69 -8.25 8.68
CA ASN A 241 -13.59 -8.83 9.67
C ASN A 241 -14.71 -7.84 10.06
N GLY A 242 -15.96 -8.24 9.84
CA GLY A 242 -17.12 -7.39 10.10
C GLY A 242 -17.36 -6.31 9.04
N CYS A 243 -16.59 -6.30 7.94
CA CYS A 243 -16.79 -5.38 6.84
C CYS A 243 -18.04 -5.76 6.04
N ASN A 244 -18.93 -4.78 5.82
CA ASN A 244 -20.03 -4.94 4.88
C ASN A 244 -19.58 -4.54 3.47
N LEU A 245 -19.54 -5.51 2.57
CA LEU A 245 -19.01 -5.31 1.21
C LEU A 245 -19.89 -4.45 0.31
N PHE A 246 -21.17 -4.27 0.65
CA PHE A 246 -22.06 -3.30 -0.02
C PHE A 246 -22.00 -1.90 0.61
N GLY A 247 -21.05 -1.67 1.53
CA GLY A 247 -20.91 -0.42 2.26
C GLY A 247 -22.12 -0.16 3.16
N GLU A 248 -22.56 1.10 3.21
CA GLU A 248 -23.69 1.54 4.06
C GLU A 248 -25.04 0.98 3.61
N LYS A 249 -25.15 0.54 2.35
CA LYS A 249 -26.38 -0.03 1.78
C LYS A 249 -26.51 -1.53 2.03
N GLY A 250 -25.53 -2.16 2.66
CA GLY A 250 -25.51 -3.59 2.86
C GLY A 250 -26.35 -4.08 4.04
N ALA A 251 -26.55 -5.39 4.07
CA ALA A 251 -27.27 -6.09 5.13
C ALA A 251 -26.37 -7.14 5.79
N SER A 252 -26.90 -7.91 6.75
CA SER A 252 -26.11 -8.92 7.48
C SER A 252 -25.48 -9.99 6.59
N TRP A 253 -26.12 -10.33 5.47
CA TRP A 253 -25.64 -11.32 4.51
C TRP A 253 -24.51 -10.85 3.59
N SER A 254 -24.17 -9.56 3.61
CA SER A 254 -23.03 -9.00 2.86
C SER A 254 -21.85 -8.66 3.76
N VAL A 255 -21.88 -9.13 5.01
CA VAL A 255 -20.80 -9.00 5.99
C VAL A 255 -19.85 -10.19 5.87
N VAL A 256 -18.55 -9.89 5.80
CA VAL A 256 -17.48 -10.90 5.80
C VAL A 256 -17.00 -11.15 7.22
N TYR A 257 -16.77 -12.43 7.55
CA TYR A 257 -16.26 -12.83 8.86
C TYR A 257 -14.94 -13.58 8.73
N VAL A 258 -14.13 -13.44 9.78
CA VAL A 258 -12.80 -14.05 9.89
C VAL A 258 -12.74 -14.95 11.11
N ASP A 259 -12.09 -16.10 10.96
CA ASP A 259 -11.73 -16.94 12.11
C ASP A 259 -10.70 -16.24 13.00
N ILE A 260 -11.10 -15.98 14.25
CA ILE A 260 -10.26 -15.33 15.27
C ILE A 260 -9.00 -16.13 15.54
N ASP A 261 -9.08 -17.46 15.51
CA ASP A 261 -7.91 -18.31 15.74
C ASP A 261 -6.93 -18.21 14.57
N ALA A 262 -7.43 -18.16 13.33
CA ALA A 262 -6.59 -17.93 12.17
C ALA A 262 -5.87 -16.58 12.26
N HIS A 263 -6.57 -15.52 12.63
CA HIS A 263 -5.96 -14.21 12.90
C HIS A 263 -4.86 -14.31 13.98
N ASN A 264 -5.14 -14.95 15.12
CA ASN A 264 -4.21 -15.07 16.24
C ASN A 264 -2.96 -15.89 15.90
N ARG A 265 -3.10 -16.98 15.12
CA ARG A 265 -1.95 -17.76 14.63
C ARG A 265 -1.05 -16.95 13.70
N ASN A 266 -1.64 -16.20 12.76
CA ASN A 266 -0.87 -15.29 11.91
C ASN A 266 -0.15 -14.22 12.72
N ARG A 267 -0.82 -13.59 13.68
CA ARG A 267 -0.20 -12.59 14.57
C ARG A 267 0.97 -13.18 15.35
N SER A 268 0.77 -14.32 16.01
CA SER A 268 1.79 -14.95 16.86
C SER A 268 3.03 -15.34 16.06
N ILE A 269 2.86 -15.96 14.88
CA ILE A 269 3.97 -16.35 14.03
C ILE A 269 4.68 -15.11 13.44
N PHE A 270 3.93 -14.12 12.96
CA PHE A 270 4.50 -12.87 12.44
C PHE A 270 5.37 -12.16 13.48
N GLU A 271 4.84 -11.90 14.69
CA GLU A 271 5.57 -11.21 15.75
C GLU A 271 6.79 -12.02 16.22
N THR A 272 6.74 -13.34 16.16
CA THR A 272 7.88 -14.23 16.49
C THR A 272 8.97 -14.22 15.41
N MET A 273 8.60 -14.07 14.14
CA MET A 273 9.56 -14.03 13.03
C MET A 273 10.37 -12.73 13.02
N LEU A 274 9.75 -11.60 13.38
CA LEU A 274 10.42 -10.31 13.39
C LEU A 274 11.67 -10.29 14.30
N PRO A 275 12.78 -9.65 13.86
CA PRO A 275 12.91 -8.78 12.68
C PRO A 275 13.28 -9.53 11.39
N ARG A 276 13.23 -10.86 11.38
CA ARG A 276 13.62 -11.68 10.22
C ARG A 276 12.49 -11.76 9.20
N GLU A 277 12.86 -11.79 7.92
CA GLU A 277 11.88 -11.97 6.84
C GLU A 277 11.52 -13.43 6.62
N SER A 278 12.51 -14.32 6.51
CA SER A 278 12.25 -15.74 6.21
C SER A 278 13.41 -16.62 6.66
N SER A 279 13.32 -17.94 6.42
CA SER A 279 14.42 -18.88 6.69
C SER A 279 15.73 -18.47 6.02
N SER A 280 15.68 -18.01 4.78
CA SER A 280 16.87 -17.69 3.98
C SER A 280 17.17 -16.18 3.91
N LYS A 281 16.20 -15.31 4.24
CA LYS A 281 16.36 -13.85 4.25
C LYS A 281 16.38 -13.31 5.68
N GLY A 282 17.56 -12.85 6.09
CA GLY A 282 17.77 -12.31 7.44
C GLY A 282 17.01 -11.01 7.72
N VAL A 283 16.94 -10.09 6.74
CA VAL A 283 16.23 -8.80 6.76
C VAL A 283 15.83 -8.49 5.32
N ASP A 284 14.66 -7.88 5.12
CA ASP A 284 14.10 -7.54 3.81
C ASP A 284 13.33 -6.21 3.89
N ALA A 285 13.38 -5.41 2.82
CA ALA A 285 12.71 -4.11 2.74
C ALA A 285 11.17 -4.22 2.64
N SER A 286 10.62 -5.37 2.24
CA SER A 286 9.18 -5.67 2.27
C SER A 286 8.56 -5.59 3.67
N LEU A 287 9.38 -5.65 4.73
CA LEU A 287 8.93 -5.40 6.10
C LEU A 287 8.48 -3.95 6.32
N LEU A 288 8.95 -2.97 5.54
CA LEU A 288 8.54 -1.56 5.67
C LEU A 288 7.05 -1.35 5.36
N PRO A 289 6.52 -1.72 4.18
CA PRO A 289 5.09 -1.62 3.92
C PRO A 289 4.25 -2.58 4.78
N THR A 290 4.86 -3.60 5.37
CA THR A 290 4.20 -4.53 6.30
C THR A 290 4.01 -3.92 7.70
N LEU A 291 5.03 -3.24 8.22
CA LEU A 291 5.03 -2.64 9.56
C LEU A 291 4.47 -1.20 9.58
N SER A 292 4.46 -0.53 8.43
CA SER A 292 3.93 0.81 8.23
C SER A 292 2.79 0.79 7.21
N PHE A 293 2.48 1.94 6.60
CA PHE A 293 1.50 2.01 5.52
C PHE A 293 1.89 1.06 4.38
N PRO A 294 0.95 0.23 3.87
CA PRO A 294 -0.47 0.20 4.20
C PRO A 294 -0.86 -0.85 5.25
N ALA A 295 0.06 -1.73 5.65
CA ALA A 295 -0.30 -2.89 6.46
C ALA A 295 -0.37 -2.65 7.97
N PHE A 296 0.53 -1.89 8.61
CA PHE A 296 0.49 -1.71 10.08
C PHE A 296 0.29 -3.04 10.84
N ALA A 297 1.04 -4.08 10.45
CA ALA A 297 0.76 -5.46 10.84
C ALA A 297 0.99 -5.75 12.34
N SER A 298 1.76 -4.93 13.05
CA SER A 298 1.90 -4.99 14.50
C SER A 298 1.82 -3.59 15.09
N HIS A 299 1.32 -3.52 16.32
CA HIS A 299 1.24 -2.30 17.13
C HIS A 299 2.14 -2.38 18.36
N GLU A 300 2.99 -3.42 18.45
CA GLU A 300 4.02 -3.50 19.48
C GLU A 300 5.21 -2.62 19.10
N GLU A 301 5.21 -1.39 19.62
CA GLU A 301 6.09 -0.30 19.20
C GLU A 301 7.58 -0.69 19.21
N ARG A 302 8.02 -1.37 20.28
CA ARG A 302 9.42 -1.81 20.40
C ARG A 302 9.81 -2.80 19.31
N LEU A 303 8.92 -3.73 18.96
CA LEU A 303 9.17 -4.73 17.93
C LEU A 303 9.17 -4.08 16.54
N VAL A 304 8.21 -3.20 16.29
CA VAL A 304 8.09 -2.43 15.04
C VAL A 304 9.33 -1.57 14.81
N ASP A 305 9.73 -0.78 15.80
CA ASP A 305 10.87 0.13 15.66
C ASP A 305 12.20 -0.61 15.55
N MET A 306 12.41 -1.68 16.33
CA MET A 306 13.59 -2.52 16.20
C MET A 306 13.68 -3.19 14.82
N SER A 307 12.55 -3.66 14.28
CA SER A 307 12.50 -4.27 12.95
C SER A 307 12.76 -3.25 11.84
N LYS A 308 12.11 -2.08 11.87
CA LYS A 308 12.37 -1.00 10.91
C LYS A 308 13.81 -0.51 10.98
N LEU A 309 14.37 -0.36 12.17
CA LEU A 309 15.76 0.05 12.35
C LEU A 309 16.73 -0.99 11.76
N ASN A 310 16.44 -2.28 11.89
CA ASN A 310 17.23 -3.34 11.25
C ASN A 310 17.17 -3.26 9.72
N VAL A 311 16.00 -2.95 9.14
CA VAL A 311 15.86 -2.70 7.70
C VAL A 311 16.68 -1.49 7.29
N VAL A 312 16.50 -0.33 7.95
CA VAL A 312 17.24 0.90 7.63
C VAL A 312 18.75 0.68 7.71
N ARG A 313 19.26 0.06 8.78
CA ARG A 313 20.71 -0.15 8.95
C ARG A 313 21.34 -1.05 7.89
N ARG A 314 20.60 -2.05 7.39
CA ARG A 314 21.18 -3.10 6.54
C ARG A 314 20.83 -2.95 5.06
N MET A 315 19.67 -2.37 4.77
CA MET A 315 19.12 -2.27 3.41
C MET A 315 19.25 -0.87 2.82
N LYS A 316 19.28 0.20 3.62
CA LYS A 316 19.45 1.57 3.10
C LYS A 316 20.83 1.71 2.45
N GLY A 317 20.83 2.20 1.21
CA GLY A 317 22.01 2.54 0.42
C GLY A 317 22.05 4.04 0.09
N LYS A 318 22.75 4.41 -0.98
CA LYS A 318 22.92 5.82 -1.40
C LYS A 318 21.77 6.32 -2.30
N LYS A 319 21.09 5.41 -2.98
CA LYS A 319 20.08 5.64 -4.02
C LYS A 319 18.76 4.91 -3.73
N GLY A 320 18.57 4.36 -2.54
CA GLY A 320 17.35 3.68 -2.15
C GLY A 320 17.63 2.60 -1.13
N PHE A 321 16.75 1.60 -1.06
CA PHE A 321 16.95 0.41 -0.24
C PHE A 321 17.15 -0.80 -1.13
N LYS A 322 18.05 -1.70 -0.75
CA LYS A 322 18.12 -3.05 -1.32
C LYS A 322 16.86 -3.83 -0.91
N ARG A 323 16.37 -4.74 -1.75
CA ARG A 323 15.22 -5.59 -1.39
C ARG A 323 15.60 -6.54 -0.25
N PHE A 324 16.69 -7.29 -0.43
CA PHE A 324 17.34 -8.09 0.60
C PHE A 324 18.83 -8.27 0.27
N SER A 325 19.62 -8.82 1.18
CA SER A 325 21.05 -9.01 0.95
C SER A 325 21.33 -10.08 -0.11
N ARG A 326 22.30 -9.82 -0.99
CA ARG A 326 22.70 -10.69 -2.11
C ARG A 326 21.56 -10.98 -3.08
N ASP A 327 20.74 -9.97 -3.33
CA ASP A 327 19.71 -10.03 -4.34
C ASP A 327 20.28 -9.67 -5.72
N GLY A 328 20.21 -10.63 -6.64
CA GLY A 328 20.69 -10.45 -8.02
C GLY A 328 19.75 -9.67 -8.92
N TYR A 329 18.48 -9.46 -8.56
CA TYR A 329 17.52 -8.96 -9.53
C TYR A 329 17.88 -7.57 -10.09
N LEU A 330 17.90 -7.48 -11.42
CA LEU A 330 18.32 -6.31 -12.21
C LEU A 330 19.76 -5.87 -11.96
N SER A 331 20.53 -6.63 -11.17
CA SER A 331 21.96 -6.45 -11.03
C SER A 331 22.64 -6.59 -12.39
N ARG A 332 23.78 -5.91 -12.54
CA ARG A 332 24.62 -6.06 -13.74
C ARG A 332 25.17 -7.47 -13.91
N LEU A 333 25.24 -8.23 -12.81
CA LEU A 333 25.77 -9.59 -12.79
C LEU A 333 24.69 -10.66 -13.00
N GLU A 334 23.40 -10.30 -12.98
CA GLU A 334 22.31 -11.27 -13.18
C GLU A 334 22.24 -11.70 -14.65
N ASP A 335 22.29 -13.01 -14.87
CA ASP A 335 21.98 -13.61 -16.16
C ASP A 335 20.46 -13.58 -16.39
N LYS A 336 20.04 -12.62 -17.23
CA LYS A 336 18.63 -12.38 -17.56
C LYS A 336 18.01 -13.44 -18.47
N THR A 337 18.80 -14.38 -19.00
CA THR A 337 18.30 -15.41 -19.92
C THR A 337 17.67 -16.60 -19.19
N ARG A 338 17.86 -16.69 -17.88
CA ARG A 338 17.33 -17.78 -17.05
C ARG A 338 16.55 -17.24 -15.86
N ARG A 339 15.58 -18.05 -15.44
CA ARG A 339 14.71 -17.72 -14.31
C ARG A 339 15.35 -17.96 -12.95
N TYR A 340 16.16 -19.00 -12.81
CA TYR A 340 16.69 -19.46 -11.52
C TYR A 340 18.20 -19.28 -11.41
N TYR A 341 18.67 -19.01 -10.19
CA TYR A 341 20.10 -18.86 -9.92
C TYR A 341 20.81 -20.20 -9.89
N HIS A 342 22.11 -20.20 -10.21
CA HIS A 342 22.98 -21.34 -10.01
C HIS A 342 23.40 -21.43 -8.54
N LYS A 343 23.77 -22.65 -8.12
CA LYS A 343 24.19 -22.89 -6.75
C LYS A 343 25.44 -22.07 -6.42
N GLY A 344 25.33 -21.18 -5.44
CA GLY A 344 26.43 -20.34 -4.95
C GLY A 344 26.52 -18.95 -5.60
N GLU A 345 25.83 -18.72 -6.72
CA GLU A 345 25.84 -17.47 -7.50
C GLU A 345 25.46 -16.24 -6.67
N ILE A 346 24.59 -16.41 -5.67
CA ILE A 346 24.18 -15.29 -4.81
C ILE A 346 25.36 -14.54 -4.17
N LYS A 347 26.52 -15.18 -3.98
CA LYS A 347 27.71 -14.50 -3.43
C LYS A 347 28.23 -13.41 -4.37
N ASP A 348 28.06 -13.59 -5.67
CA ASP A 348 28.55 -12.67 -6.70
C ASP A 348 27.75 -11.36 -6.67
N PHE A 349 26.48 -11.41 -6.23
CA PHE A 349 25.62 -10.23 -6.10
C PHE A 349 25.93 -9.36 -4.87
N GLU A 350 26.80 -9.80 -3.96
CA GLU A 350 27.14 -9.03 -2.76
C GLU A 350 27.85 -7.72 -3.14
N GLY A 351 27.24 -6.58 -2.80
CA GLY A 351 27.75 -5.26 -3.18
C GLY A 351 27.25 -4.77 -4.55
N PHE A 352 26.57 -5.64 -5.31
CA PHE A 352 25.98 -5.34 -6.62
C PHE A 352 24.45 -5.34 -6.62
N GLU A 353 23.83 -5.38 -5.44
CA GLU A 353 22.37 -5.39 -5.32
C GLU A 353 21.76 -4.04 -5.74
N CYS A 354 20.66 -4.09 -6.49
CA CYS A 354 19.94 -2.87 -6.86
C CYS A 354 19.33 -2.16 -5.64
N GLU A 355 19.40 -0.83 -5.67
CA GLU A 355 18.79 0.04 -4.67
C GLU A 355 17.51 0.67 -5.23
N TRP A 356 16.43 0.66 -4.43
CA TRP A 356 15.07 1.01 -4.86
C TRP A 356 14.61 2.29 -4.14
N PRO A 357 14.50 3.44 -4.84
CA PRO A 357 14.09 4.71 -4.24
C PRO A 357 12.68 4.72 -3.65
N MET A 358 11.78 3.84 -4.12
CA MET A 358 10.41 3.71 -3.61
C MET A 358 10.36 3.55 -2.08
N PHE A 359 11.37 2.94 -1.47
CA PHE A 359 11.42 2.81 -0.01
C PHE A 359 11.70 4.12 0.74
N TYR A 360 12.36 5.11 0.12
CA TYR A 360 12.38 6.47 0.67
C TYR A 360 10.97 7.04 0.75
N THR A 361 10.15 6.77 -0.26
CA THR A 361 8.76 7.19 -0.27
C THR A 361 7.94 6.53 0.84
N TYR A 362 8.12 5.23 1.07
CA TYR A 362 7.52 4.56 2.24
C TYR A 362 7.98 5.18 3.56
N MET A 363 9.25 5.55 3.70
CA MET A 363 9.76 6.22 4.91
C MET A 363 9.19 7.64 5.08
N ILE A 364 8.91 8.37 4.00
CA ILE A 364 8.21 9.65 4.06
C ILE A 364 6.79 9.43 4.62
N ILE A 365 6.04 8.47 4.07
CA ILE A 365 4.69 8.15 4.54
C ILE A 365 4.72 7.71 6.02
N ASP A 366 5.67 6.86 6.41
CA ASP A 366 5.87 6.46 7.81
C ASP A 366 6.10 7.69 8.72
N GLY A 367 6.88 8.66 8.25
CA GLY A 367 7.13 9.92 8.95
C GLY A 367 5.86 10.74 9.13
N VAL A 368 5.00 10.82 8.10
CA VAL A 368 3.69 11.49 8.18
C VAL A 368 2.78 10.83 9.23
N PHE A 369 2.66 9.50 9.22
CA PHE A 369 1.85 8.78 10.22
C PHE A 369 2.38 8.94 11.66
N LYS A 370 3.70 9.10 11.83
CA LYS A 370 4.35 9.33 13.13
C LYS A 370 4.45 10.80 13.52
N ASN A 371 4.02 11.73 12.67
CA ASN A 371 4.26 13.16 12.83
C ASN A 371 5.75 13.50 13.08
N ASN A 372 6.65 12.78 12.40
CA ASN A 372 8.10 12.97 12.50
C ASN A 372 8.60 13.80 11.31
N LEU A 373 8.67 15.12 11.50
CA LEU A 373 9.09 16.08 10.47
C LEU A 373 10.55 15.87 10.04
N GLU A 374 11.45 15.53 10.97
CA GLU A 374 12.86 15.29 10.66
C GLU A 374 13.03 14.10 9.69
N GLN A 375 12.29 13.01 9.93
CA GLN A 375 12.28 11.85 9.03
C GLN A 375 11.72 12.22 7.65
N ILE A 376 10.65 13.01 7.59
CA ILE A 376 10.05 13.45 6.32
C ILE A 376 11.09 14.24 5.51
N GLU A 377 11.73 15.23 6.12
CA GLU A 377 12.73 16.08 5.47
C GLU A 377 13.94 15.29 4.98
N GLU A 378 14.48 14.40 5.82
CA GLU A 378 15.62 13.53 5.49
C GLU A 378 15.31 12.72 4.22
N TYR A 379 14.20 11.98 4.22
CA TYR A 379 13.88 11.09 3.10
C TYR A 379 13.38 11.82 1.86
N GLN A 380 12.79 13.03 2.00
CA GLN A 380 12.55 13.90 0.85
C GLN A 380 13.86 14.36 0.20
N MET A 381 14.88 14.72 0.99
CA MET A 381 16.20 15.07 0.47
C MET A 381 16.86 13.90 -0.27
N GLU A 382 16.78 12.69 0.27
CA GLU A 382 17.34 11.50 -0.40
C GLU A 382 16.56 11.12 -1.67
N LEU A 383 15.23 11.21 -1.63
CA LEU A 383 14.38 10.91 -2.78
C LEU A 383 14.63 11.90 -3.94
N ARG A 384 14.79 13.20 -3.66
CA ARG A 384 15.10 14.21 -4.68
C ARG A 384 16.34 13.86 -5.52
N LYS A 385 17.35 13.21 -4.93
CA LYS A 385 18.58 12.76 -5.64
C LYS A 385 18.36 11.57 -6.59
N CYS A 386 17.17 10.98 -6.55
CA CYS A 386 16.79 9.76 -7.26
C CYS A 386 15.63 10.01 -8.26
N MET A 387 15.18 11.25 -8.35
CA MET A 387 14.09 11.68 -9.22
C MET A 387 14.60 12.34 -10.49
N HIS A 388 13.76 12.36 -11.51
CA HIS A 388 13.95 13.13 -12.74
C HIS A 388 12.59 13.62 -13.23
N SER A 389 12.58 14.48 -14.24
CA SER A 389 11.33 14.90 -14.89
C SER A 389 11.07 14.07 -16.15
N ASP A 390 9.79 13.80 -16.43
CA ASP A 390 9.36 13.29 -17.73
C ASP A 390 9.25 14.41 -18.78
N ASN A 391 8.75 14.07 -19.97
CA ASN A 391 8.60 15.01 -21.08
C ASN A 391 7.60 16.15 -20.80
N ASN A 392 6.70 16.00 -19.83
CA ASN A 392 5.76 17.03 -19.40
C ASN A 392 6.32 17.87 -18.25
N GLY A 393 7.55 17.59 -17.79
CA GLY A 393 8.14 18.21 -16.62
C GLY A 393 7.72 17.56 -15.29
N ASP A 394 6.87 16.52 -15.32
CA ASP A 394 6.33 15.91 -14.12
C ASP A 394 7.40 15.07 -13.40
N PRO A 395 7.43 15.09 -12.05
CA PRO A 395 8.40 14.32 -11.27
C PRO A 395 8.20 12.81 -11.41
N VAL A 396 9.30 12.08 -11.65
CA VAL A 396 9.35 10.62 -11.80
C VAL A 396 10.33 10.03 -10.82
N VAL A 397 9.88 9.02 -10.07
CA VAL A 397 10.74 8.18 -9.23
C VAL A 397 11.32 7.06 -10.07
N SER A 398 12.65 6.96 -10.09
CA SER A 398 13.34 5.88 -10.80
C SER A 398 13.03 4.51 -10.15
N MET A 399 12.83 3.47 -10.95
CA MET A 399 12.53 2.12 -10.46
C MET A 399 13.63 1.60 -9.51
N CYS A 400 14.86 1.56 -9.99
CA CYS A 400 16.02 1.16 -9.21
C CYS A 400 17.32 1.73 -9.79
N TYR A 401 18.38 1.64 -9.00
CA TYR A 401 19.74 1.97 -9.36
C TYR A 401 20.64 0.75 -9.13
N ALA A 402 21.32 0.29 -10.18
CA ALA A 402 22.28 -0.81 -10.13
C ALA A 402 23.69 -0.24 -9.89
N PRO A 403 24.34 -0.55 -8.76
CA PRO A 403 25.73 -0.16 -8.52
C PRO A 403 26.68 -0.88 -9.49
N ASP A 404 27.83 -0.25 -9.78
CA ASP A 404 28.86 -0.81 -10.64
C ASP A 404 30.04 -1.48 -9.91
N GLY A 405 30.05 -1.41 -8.58
CA GLY A 405 31.14 -1.90 -7.73
C GLY A 405 32.22 -0.85 -7.43
N ASP A 406 32.36 0.17 -8.29
CA ASP A 406 33.35 1.25 -8.19
C ASP A 406 32.74 2.54 -7.61
N GLY A 407 31.49 2.48 -7.17
CA GLY A 407 30.78 3.55 -6.49
C GLY A 407 29.89 4.39 -7.39
N MET A 408 29.84 4.12 -8.70
CA MET A 408 28.84 4.70 -9.59
C MET A 408 27.57 3.82 -9.63
N TYR A 409 26.50 4.43 -10.15
CA TYR A 409 25.18 3.80 -10.24
C TYR A 409 24.63 3.98 -11.64
N THR A 410 24.08 2.91 -12.20
CA THR A 410 23.26 2.96 -13.41
C THR A 410 21.80 2.92 -13.03
N ARG A 411 21.08 3.97 -13.40
CA ARG A 411 19.62 4.02 -13.29
C ARG A 411 18.99 3.01 -14.27
N ALA A 412 17.91 2.34 -13.85
CA ALA A 412 17.03 1.63 -14.77
C ALA A 412 16.52 2.56 -15.90
N SER A 413 16.02 1.99 -17.00
CA SER A 413 15.60 2.77 -18.18
C SER A 413 14.71 3.96 -17.80
N SER A 414 15.10 5.17 -18.22
CA SER A 414 14.35 6.39 -17.91
C SER A 414 13.15 6.63 -18.83
N GLN A 415 12.91 5.74 -19.78
CA GLN A 415 11.78 5.85 -20.71
C GLN A 415 10.52 5.17 -20.19
N SER A 416 10.61 4.40 -19.10
CA SER A 416 9.49 3.66 -18.50
C SER A 416 9.22 4.11 -17.07
N LEU A 417 7.95 4.31 -16.73
CA LEU A 417 7.51 4.53 -15.35
C LEU A 417 7.30 3.18 -14.67
N PHE A 418 7.85 3.02 -13.46
CA PHE A 418 7.50 1.92 -12.57
C PHE A 418 6.26 2.31 -11.77
N LEU A 419 5.11 1.72 -12.12
CA LEU A 419 3.81 2.24 -11.71
C LEU A 419 3.55 2.10 -10.20
N TRP A 420 4.01 1.02 -9.56
CA TRP A 420 3.94 0.89 -8.10
C TRP A 420 4.76 2.00 -7.41
N GLY A 421 6.02 2.18 -7.78
CA GLY A 421 6.87 3.24 -7.20
C GLY A 421 6.29 4.64 -7.38
N GLN A 422 5.78 4.94 -8.59
CA GLN A 422 5.17 6.23 -8.87
C GLN A 422 3.86 6.45 -8.11
N SER A 423 3.07 5.40 -7.92
CA SER A 423 1.82 5.47 -7.16
C SER A 423 2.06 5.83 -5.69
N VAL A 424 3.02 5.17 -5.04
CA VAL A 424 3.37 5.46 -3.64
C VAL A 424 3.94 6.88 -3.53
N PHE A 425 4.66 7.36 -4.54
CA PHE A 425 5.17 8.73 -4.61
C PHE A 425 4.05 9.76 -4.62
N ILE A 426 3.05 9.59 -5.48
CA ILE A 426 1.90 10.50 -5.55
C ILE A 426 1.18 10.56 -4.20
N ILE A 427 0.97 9.41 -3.55
CA ILE A 427 0.36 9.35 -2.20
C ILE A 427 1.19 10.16 -1.19
N ALA A 428 2.51 9.96 -1.16
CA ALA A 428 3.39 10.69 -0.26
C ALA A 428 3.35 12.20 -0.52
N GLN A 429 3.32 12.63 -1.77
CA GLN A 429 3.23 14.05 -2.14
C GLN A 429 1.91 14.68 -1.66
N LEU A 430 0.77 14.01 -1.88
CA LEU A 430 -0.53 14.47 -1.39
C LEU A 430 -0.56 14.63 0.13
N LEU A 431 0.05 13.69 0.87
CA LEU A 431 0.17 13.76 2.33
C LEU A 431 1.05 14.93 2.77
N THR A 432 2.26 15.06 2.20
CA THR A 432 3.21 16.10 2.62
C THR A 432 2.79 17.51 2.20
N ALA A 433 1.97 17.63 1.15
CA ALA A 433 1.34 18.89 0.75
C ALA A 433 0.12 19.27 1.61
N GLY A 434 -0.31 18.40 2.55
CA GLY A 434 -1.50 18.62 3.36
C GLY A 434 -2.83 18.47 2.60
N LEU A 435 -2.79 18.03 1.33
CA LEU A 435 -3.96 17.86 0.48
C LEU A 435 -4.78 16.62 0.86
N LEU A 436 -4.09 15.58 1.35
CA LEU A 436 -4.68 14.35 1.87
C LEU A 436 -4.31 14.19 3.35
N HIS A 437 -5.28 13.84 4.19
CA HIS A 437 -5.00 13.51 5.59
C HIS A 437 -4.89 12.00 5.81
N ILE A 438 -4.12 11.58 6.81
CA ILE A 438 -3.91 10.15 7.12
C ILE A 438 -5.22 9.39 7.37
N ASN A 439 -6.23 10.05 7.95
CA ASN A 439 -7.56 9.48 8.19
C ASN A 439 -8.37 9.23 6.91
N GLU A 440 -7.99 9.84 5.79
CA GLU A 440 -8.68 9.65 4.50
C GLU A 440 -7.98 8.62 3.65
N LEU A 441 -6.66 8.50 3.80
CA LEU A 441 -5.86 7.41 3.25
C LEU A 441 -6.09 6.09 4.01
N ASP A 442 -6.37 6.18 5.31
CA ASP A 442 -6.68 5.04 6.19
C ASP A 442 -7.97 5.28 7.00
N PRO A 443 -9.16 5.26 6.34
CA PRO A 443 -10.45 5.51 7.00
C PRO A 443 -10.82 4.48 8.08
N ILE A 444 -10.24 3.28 8.07
CA ILE A 444 -10.43 2.28 9.14
C ILE A 444 -9.35 2.38 10.25
N ARG A 445 -8.45 3.36 10.16
CA ARG A 445 -7.40 3.70 11.14
C ARG A 445 -6.55 2.51 11.57
N ARG A 446 -6.09 1.71 10.62
CA ARG A 446 -5.21 0.56 10.86
C ARG A 446 -3.90 0.95 11.54
N TYR A 447 -3.44 2.17 11.34
CA TYR A 447 -2.30 2.73 12.07
C TYR A 447 -2.49 2.75 13.60
N LEU A 448 -3.74 2.61 14.09
CA LEU A 448 -4.07 2.45 15.50
C LEU A 448 -4.27 0.97 15.89
N PRO A 449 -3.96 0.59 17.14
CA PRO A 449 -4.36 -0.69 17.71
C PRO A 449 -5.87 -0.91 17.59
N SER A 450 -6.31 -2.16 17.48
CA SER A 450 -7.72 -2.53 17.26
C SER A 450 -8.70 -1.86 18.23
N TYR A 451 -8.32 -1.72 19.50
CA TYR A 451 -9.15 -1.10 20.55
C TYR A 451 -9.34 0.42 20.40
N ASN A 452 -8.48 1.09 19.61
CA ASN A 452 -8.55 2.53 19.32
C ASN A 452 -9.17 2.85 17.95
N ARG A 453 -9.54 1.84 17.15
CA ARG A 453 -10.12 2.03 15.81
C ARG A 453 -11.59 2.50 15.91
N PRO A 454 -12.11 3.25 14.92
CA PRO A 454 -13.50 3.66 14.89
C PRO A 454 -14.41 2.43 14.91
N ARG A 455 -15.29 2.34 15.91
CA ARG A 455 -16.33 1.31 15.94
C ARG A 455 -17.49 1.81 15.09
N LYS A 456 -17.71 1.24 13.90
CA LYS A 456 -18.99 1.44 13.20
C LYS A 456 -20.08 0.81 14.05
N GLY A 457 -21.15 1.54 14.36
CA GLY A 457 -22.25 1.13 15.25
C GLY A 457 -23.09 -0.07 14.78
N GLY A 458 -22.58 -0.90 13.86
CA GLY A 458 -23.18 -2.17 13.47
C GLY A 458 -22.81 -3.28 14.46
N ARG A 459 -23.72 -4.23 14.67
CA ARG A 459 -23.59 -5.37 15.61
C ARG A 459 -22.43 -6.35 15.30
N TYR A 460 -21.61 -6.10 14.29
CA TYR A 460 -20.76 -7.11 13.65
C TYR A 460 -19.26 -6.77 13.65
N SER A 461 -18.83 -5.68 14.28
CA SER A 461 -17.46 -5.16 14.17
C SER A 461 -16.72 -5.10 15.51
N ALA A 462 -16.04 -6.19 15.91
CA ALA A 462 -14.78 -6.18 16.67
C ALA A 462 -14.34 -7.61 17.07
N PHE A 463 -13.03 -7.88 17.01
CA PHE A 463 -12.42 -8.91 17.84
C PHE A 463 -12.47 -8.41 19.29
N GLN A 464 -13.40 -8.91 20.10
CA GLN A 464 -13.48 -8.56 21.52
C GLN A 464 -12.31 -9.22 22.27
N PRO A 465 -11.63 -8.51 23.19
CA PRO A 465 -10.85 -9.20 24.21
C PRO A 465 -11.83 -10.03 25.05
N LEU A 466 -11.52 -11.30 25.26
CA LEU A 466 -12.15 -12.06 26.34
C LEU A 466 -11.71 -11.39 27.66
N GLU A 467 -12.69 -10.97 28.47
CA GLU A 467 -12.45 -10.53 29.86
C GLU A 467 -11.89 -11.65 30.73
#